data_AF-A0A9D1ZS53-F1
#
_entry.id   AF-A0A9D1ZS53-F1
#
_cell.length_a   1.000
_cell.length_b   1.000
_cell.length_c   1.000
_cell.angle_alpha   90.00
_cell.angle_beta   90.00
_cell.angle_gamma   90.00
#
_symmetry.space_group_name_H-M   'P 1'
#
loop_
_entity.id
_entity.type
_entity.pdbx_description
1 polymer ?
#
loop_
_entity_poly.entity_id
_entity_poly.type
_entity_poly.pdbx_seq_one_letter_code
_entity_poly.pdbx_strand_id
1 'polypeptide(L)'
;MQETHWVEQWLSAERWETYKRAAHEDFNLALRLYEWNTQLAGAIMHDVAHIEVALRNTYNRVLSDSWPGSNHWLLDSVSPVRAPLIRVRNGQKRDLNARNRLSIDEAAKRTRLSTPLPGQIIAELSFGFWRHLTSAALEKTLWVPYLHEAFPSKTDRKKVDRALALVNGVRNRAAHHEPLFTGRRLQEVTEAHQAIGMLAFMFLPELGEHLRQTSSVNLYLENRPSE
;
A
#
# COMPACT_ATOMS: atom_id res chain seq x y z
N MET A 1 -29.01 22.63 18.79
CA MET A 1 -29.56 21.56 17.90
C MET A 1 -29.39 21.87 16.41
N GLN A 2 -29.15 23.12 15.99
CA GLN A 2 -29.01 23.47 14.56
C GLN A 2 -27.57 23.35 14.03
N GLU A 3 -26.57 23.35 14.92
CA GLU A 3 -25.13 23.32 14.56
C GLU A 3 -24.62 21.96 14.04
N THR A 4 -25.28 20.83 14.35
CA THR A 4 -24.80 19.49 13.98
C THR A 4 -25.31 18.99 12.64
N HIS A 5 -26.40 19.56 12.11
CA HIS A 5 -27.11 18.99 10.96
C HIS A 5 -26.28 18.99 9.67
N TRP A 6 -25.46 20.03 9.46
CA TRP A 6 -24.61 20.12 8.28
C TRP A 6 -23.46 19.09 8.29
N VAL A 7 -22.91 18.76 9.48
CA VAL A 7 -21.85 17.76 9.62
C VAL A 7 -22.38 16.38 9.32
N GLU A 8 -23.58 16.05 9.81
CA GLU A 8 -24.20 14.74 9.55
C GLU A 8 -24.63 14.56 8.09
N GLN A 9 -24.99 15.64 7.38
CA GLN A 9 -25.24 15.58 5.93
C GLN A 9 -23.96 15.26 5.13
N TRP A 10 -22.80 15.73 5.60
CA TRP A 10 -21.51 15.47 4.96
C TRP A 10 -20.92 14.09 5.35
N LEU A 11 -20.88 13.80 6.66
CA LEU A 11 -20.20 12.63 7.21
C LEU A 11 -21.09 11.42 7.39
N SER A 12 -22.41 11.55 7.32
CA SER A 12 -23.37 10.61 7.91
C SER A 12 -23.35 10.63 9.44
N ALA A 13 -24.47 10.24 10.04
CA ALA A 13 -24.60 10.13 11.49
C ALA A 13 -23.61 9.13 12.08
N GLU A 14 -23.40 7.98 11.41
CA GLU A 14 -22.55 6.89 11.90
C GLU A 14 -21.06 7.28 11.93
N ARG A 15 -20.56 7.99 10.90
CA ARG A 15 -19.18 8.44 10.93
C ARG A 15 -19.02 9.55 11.96
N TRP A 16 -19.93 10.52 11.99
CA TRP A 16 -19.88 11.62 12.95
C TRP A 16 -19.88 11.14 14.40
N GLU A 17 -20.71 10.15 14.71
CA GLU A 17 -20.78 9.51 16.03
C GLU A 17 -19.43 8.93 16.48
N THR A 18 -18.61 8.42 15.55
CA THR A 18 -17.27 7.92 15.89
C THR A 18 -16.35 9.02 16.41
N TYR A 19 -16.45 10.23 15.84
CA TYR A 19 -15.65 11.39 16.26
C TYR A 19 -16.19 12.02 17.54
N LYS A 20 -17.52 12.15 17.67
CA LYS A 20 -18.16 12.65 18.90
C LYS A 20 -17.78 11.83 20.13
N ARG A 21 -17.85 10.50 20.03
CA ARG A 21 -17.47 9.61 21.14
C ARG A 21 -16.01 9.77 21.53
N ALA A 22 -15.12 9.93 20.54
CA ALA A 22 -13.70 10.13 20.78
C ALA A 22 -13.37 11.52 21.36
N ALA A 23 -14.27 12.49 21.18
CA ALA A 23 -14.17 13.86 21.65
C ALA A 23 -15.07 14.14 22.87
N HIS A 24 -15.59 13.11 23.54
CA HIS A 24 -16.46 13.27 24.71
C HIS A 24 -17.70 14.16 24.48
N GLU A 25 -18.31 14.04 23.28
CA GLU A 25 -19.43 14.85 22.79
C GLU A 25 -19.12 16.35 22.61
N ASP A 26 -17.85 16.79 22.70
CA ASP A 26 -17.45 18.15 22.32
C ASP A 26 -17.46 18.28 20.79
N PHE A 27 -18.34 19.14 20.29
CA PHE A 27 -18.52 19.40 18.86
C PHE A 27 -17.25 19.93 18.17
N ASN A 28 -16.60 20.91 18.78
CA ASN A 28 -15.43 21.56 18.19
C ASN A 28 -14.23 20.62 18.19
N LEU A 29 -14.02 19.87 19.27
CA LEU A 29 -12.97 18.86 19.34
C LEU A 29 -13.24 17.72 18.37
N ALA A 30 -14.49 17.25 18.22
CA ALA A 30 -14.84 16.22 17.23
C ALA A 30 -14.55 16.67 15.79
N LEU A 31 -14.85 17.94 15.46
CA LEU A 31 -14.56 18.50 14.15
C LEU A 31 -13.04 18.67 13.92
N ARG A 32 -12.30 19.16 14.92
CA ARG A 32 -10.83 19.23 14.87
C ARG A 32 -10.20 17.84 14.72
N LEU A 33 -10.74 16.83 15.40
CA LEU A 33 -10.26 15.45 15.31
C LEU A 33 -10.53 14.84 13.93
N TYR A 34 -11.67 15.15 13.31
CA TYR A 34 -11.97 14.77 11.93
C TYR A 34 -10.93 15.36 10.97
N GLU A 35 -10.71 16.67 11.06
CA GLU A 35 -9.77 17.38 10.18
C GLU A 35 -8.32 16.92 10.41
N TRP A 36 -7.92 16.69 11.66
CA TRP A 36 -6.64 16.09 11.97
C TRP A 36 -6.50 14.68 11.35
N ASN A 37 -7.57 13.87 11.38
CA ASN A 37 -7.56 12.52 10.81
C ASN A 37 -7.40 12.54 9.29
N THR A 38 -8.06 13.46 8.59
CA THR A 38 -7.92 13.63 7.14
C THR A 38 -6.53 14.13 6.78
N GLN A 39 -5.96 15.03 7.57
CA GLN A 39 -4.58 15.51 7.39
C GLN A 39 -3.54 14.41 7.61
N LEU A 40 -3.67 13.61 8.67
CA LEU A 40 -2.81 12.45 8.90
C LEU A 40 -2.94 11.42 7.77
N ALA A 41 -4.17 11.18 7.29
CA ALA A 41 -4.42 10.31 6.14
C ALA A 41 -3.76 10.85 4.86
N GLY A 42 -3.79 12.17 4.64
CA GLY A 42 -3.10 12.83 3.53
C GLY A 42 -1.58 12.66 3.61
N ALA A 43 -1.00 12.91 4.80
CA ALA A 43 0.44 12.77 5.03
C ALA A 43 0.94 11.34 4.81
N ILE A 44 0.21 10.33 5.29
CA ILE A 44 0.62 8.94 5.04
C ILE A 44 0.44 8.54 3.58
N MET A 45 -0.59 9.03 2.89
CA MET A 45 -0.78 8.79 1.45
C MET A 45 0.34 9.41 0.61
N HIS A 46 0.84 10.58 1.01
CA HIS A 46 2.03 11.20 0.40
C HIS A 46 3.25 10.28 0.48
N ASP A 47 3.57 9.75 1.66
CA ASP A 47 4.73 8.87 1.85
C ASP A 47 4.55 7.52 1.11
N VAL A 48 3.33 6.97 1.11
CA VAL A 48 3.02 5.74 0.39
C VAL A 48 3.17 5.91 -1.13
N ALA A 49 2.80 7.06 -1.70
CA ALA A 49 2.94 7.30 -3.13
C ALA A 49 4.40 7.15 -3.59
N HIS A 50 5.35 7.65 -2.81
CA HIS A 50 6.79 7.52 -3.08
C HIS A 50 7.24 6.06 -3.05
N ILE A 51 6.85 5.32 -2.01
CA ILE A 51 7.20 3.90 -1.89
C ILE A 51 6.54 3.06 -2.98
N GLU A 52 5.30 3.35 -3.37
CA GLU A 52 4.62 2.62 -4.45
C GLU A 52 5.37 2.75 -5.78
N VAL A 53 5.82 3.97 -6.11
CA VAL A 53 6.61 4.23 -7.32
C VAL A 53 7.99 3.58 -7.23
N ALA A 54 8.68 3.68 -6.09
CA ALA A 54 9.99 3.05 -5.91
C ALA A 54 9.90 1.52 -5.99
N LEU A 55 8.90 0.92 -5.34
CA LEU A 55 8.63 -0.51 -5.34
C LEU A 55 8.37 -1.04 -6.75
N ARG A 56 7.44 -0.42 -7.49
CA ARG A 56 7.10 -0.88 -8.85
C ARG A 56 8.29 -0.75 -9.81
N ASN A 57 9.05 0.35 -9.72
CA ASN A 57 10.20 0.57 -10.59
C ASN A 57 11.34 -0.41 -10.27
N THR A 58 11.61 -0.64 -8.99
CA THR A 58 12.65 -1.58 -8.55
C THR A 58 12.31 -3.00 -8.95
N TYR A 59 11.07 -3.44 -8.72
CA TYR A 59 10.63 -4.78 -9.09
C TYR A 59 10.61 -4.95 -10.60
N ASN A 60 10.14 -3.95 -11.34
CA ASN A 60 10.16 -4.02 -12.79
C ASN A 60 11.59 -4.16 -13.31
N ARG A 61 12.54 -3.33 -12.84
CA ARG A 61 13.94 -3.41 -13.25
C ARG A 61 14.52 -4.80 -13.00
N VAL A 62 14.45 -5.30 -11.77
CA VAL A 62 15.01 -6.62 -11.41
C VAL A 62 14.35 -7.75 -12.21
N LEU A 63 13.04 -7.71 -12.40
CA LEU A 63 12.36 -8.74 -13.19
C LEU A 63 12.65 -8.61 -14.69
N SER A 64 12.75 -7.41 -15.23
CA SER A 64 13.11 -7.20 -16.64
C SER A 64 14.55 -7.63 -16.94
N ASP A 65 15.48 -7.41 -16.00
CA ASP A 65 16.89 -7.74 -16.17
C ASP A 65 17.14 -9.26 -16.07
N SER A 66 16.41 -9.95 -15.18
CA SER A 66 16.67 -11.36 -14.86
C SER A 66 15.68 -12.34 -15.52
N TRP A 67 14.59 -11.88 -16.12
CA TRP A 67 13.61 -12.75 -16.77
C TRP A 67 14.13 -13.32 -18.11
N PRO A 68 14.22 -14.65 -18.28
CA PRO A 68 14.80 -15.26 -19.47
C PRO A 68 13.84 -15.37 -20.67
N GLY A 69 12.55 -15.04 -20.49
CA GLY A 69 11.55 -15.17 -21.55
C GLY A 69 11.72 -14.13 -22.65
N SER A 70 11.28 -14.46 -23.86
CA SER A 70 11.37 -13.57 -25.03
C SER A 70 10.41 -12.38 -24.96
N ASN A 71 9.40 -12.45 -24.09
CA ASN A 71 8.45 -11.38 -23.83
C ASN A 71 8.73 -10.74 -22.47
N HIS A 72 8.26 -9.51 -22.28
CA HIS A 72 8.29 -8.86 -20.98
C HIS A 72 7.62 -9.74 -19.91
N TRP A 73 8.23 -9.90 -18.74
CA TRP A 73 7.78 -10.79 -17.65
C TRP A 73 6.31 -10.61 -17.27
N LEU A 74 5.76 -9.40 -17.40
CA LEU A 74 4.35 -9.08 -17.12
C LEU A 74 3.37 -9.65 -18.17
N LEU A 75 3.86 -9.86 -19.40
CA LEU A 75 3.08 -10.29 -20.56
C LEU A 75 3.36 -11.74 -20.95
N ASP A 76 4.37 -12.36 -20.36
CA ASP A 76 4.75 -13.74 -20.62
C ASP A 76 3.86 -14.72 -19.82
N SER A 77 3.22 -15.66 -20.50
CA SER A 77 2.29 -16.62 -19.89
C SER A 77 2.96 -17.60 -18.93
N VAL A 78 4.26 -17.88 -19.11
CA VAL A 78 5.04 -18.76 -18.21
C VAL A 78 5.67 -18.00 -17.04
N SER A 79 5.52 -16.67 -16.99
CA SER A 79 6.01 -15.84 -15.89
C SER A 79 5.41 -16.24 -14.54
N PRO A 80 6.17 -16.21 -13.44
CA PRO A 80 5.67 -16.52 -12.09
C PRO A 80 4.50 -15.64 -11.63
N VAL A 81 4.21 -14.51 -12.28
CA VAL A 81 3.03 -13.69 -11.99
C VAL A 81 1.81 -14.04 -12.85
N ARG A 82 2.01 -14.76 -13.97
CA ARG A 82 0.96 -15.19 -14.90
C ARG A 82 0.65 -16.68 -14.75
N ALA A 83 1.66 -17.53 -14.71
CA ALA A 83 1.53 -18.97 -14.66
C ALA A 83 0.65 -19.42 -13.48
N PRO A 84 -0.25 -20.40 -13.66
CA PRO A 84 -1.09 -20.89 -12.56
C PRO A 84 -0.27 -21.38 -11.37
N LEU A 85 -0.62 -20.92 -10.16
CA LEU A 85 -0.01 -21.37 -8.91
C LEU A 85 -1.06 -22.04 -8.04
N ILE A 86 -1.24 -23.34 -8.25
CA ILE A 86 -2.27 -24.12 -7.57
C ILE A 86 -1.81 -24.49 -6.15
N ARG A 87 -2.65 -24.18 -5.16
CA ARG A 87 -2.54 -24.64 -3.79
C ARG A 87 -3.82 -25.36 -3.38
N VAL A 88 -3.67 -26.45 -2.63
CA VAL A 88 -4.79 -27.18 -2.04
C VAL A 88 -4.89 -26.79 -0.56
N ARG A 89 -6.07 -26.33 -0.14
CA ARG A 89 -6.36 -26.08 1.28
C ARG A 89 -7.77 -26.59 1.57
N ASN A 90 -7.91 -27.44 2.58
CA ASN A 90 -9.18 -28.06 2.96
C ASN A 90 -9.88 -28.75 1.77
N GLY A 91 -9.11 -29.46 0.93
CA GLY A 91 -9.64 -30.14 -0.27
C GLY A 91 -9.98 -29.23 -1.46
N GLN A 92 -9.93 -27.90 -1.30
CA GLN A 92 -10.21 -26.96 -2.38
C GLN A 92 -8.92 -26.53 -3.10
N LYS A 93 -8.92 -26.66 -4.43
CA LYS A 93 -7.86 -26.14 -5.31
C LYS A 93 -8.08 -24.65 -5.51
N ARG A 94 -7.05 -23.85 -5.26
CA ARG A 94 -7.05 -22.40 -5.52
C ARG A 94 -5.82 -22.02 -6.29
N ASP A 95 -6.02 -21.30 -7.40
CA ASP A 95 -4.94 -20.62 -8.09
C ASP A 95 -4.67 -19.26 -7.42
N LEU A 96 -3.46 -19.12 -6.86
CA LEU A 96 -3.06 -17.87 -6.21
C LEU A 96 -2.73 -16.76 -7.21
N ASN A 97 -2.28 -17.11 -8.42
CA ASN A 97 -1.95 -16.16 -9.48
C ASN A 97 -3.17 -15.72 -10.32
N ALA A 98 -4.35 -16.31 -10.09
CA ALA A 98 -5.58 -15.84 -10.74
C ALA A 98 -5.83 -14.34 -10.50
N ARG A 99 -5.55 -13.85 -9.29
CA ARG A 99 -5.67 -12.42 -8.96
C ARG A 99 -4.64 -11.56 -9.67
N ASN A 100 -3.43 -12.08 -9.88
CA ASN A 100 -2.39 -11.36 -10.62
C ASN A 100 -2.79 -11.20 -12.08
N ARG A 101 -3.20 -12.29 -12.74
CA ARG A 101 -3.69 -12.24 -14.13
C ARG A 101 -4.84 -11.24 -14.29
N LEU A 102 -5.87 -11.35 -13.44
CA LEU A 102 -6.98 -10.40 -13.45
C LEU A 102 -6.51 -8.95 -13.26
N SER A 103 -5.60 -8.69 -12.32
CA SER A 103 -5.09 -7.34 -12.08
C SER A 103 -4.34 -6.78 -13.28
N ILE A 104 -3.54 -7.61 -13.96
CA ILE A 104 -2.76 -7.23 -15.14
C ILE A 104 -3.68 -7.00 -16.33
N ASP A 105 -4.66 -7.87 -16.55
CA ASP A 105 -5.59 -7.76 -17.68
C ASP A 105 -6.50 -6.53 -17.52
N GLU A 106 -6.99 -6.25 -16.32
CA GLU A 106 -7.76 -5.03 -16.04
C GLU A 106 -6.90 -3.77 -16.11
N ALA A 107 -5.64 -3.83 -15.68
CA ALA A 107 -4.70 -2.73 -15.85
C ALA A 107 -4.46 -2.42 -17.34
N ALA A 108 -4.27 -3.45 -18.17
CA ALA A 108 -4.14 -3.28 -19.62
C ALA A 108 -5.39 -2.62 -20.23
N LYS A 109 -6.60 -3.03 -19.82
CA LYS A 109 -7.85 -2.38 -20.26
C LYS A 109 -7.95 -0.91 -19.83
N ARG A 110 -7.53 -0.57 -18.61
CA ARG A 110 -7.59 0.80 -18.09
C ARG A 110 -6.74 1.79 -18.88
N THR A 111 -5.69 1.32 -19.56
CA THR A 111 -4.89 2.17 -20.46
C THR A 111 -5.69 2.73 -21.64
N ARG A 112 -6.80 2.08 -22.03
CA ARG A 112 -7.61 2.39 -23.23
C ARG A 112 -6.82 2.32 -24.55
N LEU A 113 -5.69 1.62 -24.55
CA LEU A 113 -4.86 1.38 -25.74
C LEU A 113 -5.12 -0.02 -26.28
N SER A 114 -5.08 -0.16 -27.61
CA SER A 114 -5.19 -1.47 -28.27
C SER A 114 -3.98 -2.37 -27.99
N THR A 115 -2.80 -1.78 -27.80
CA THR A 115 -1.55 -2.50 -27.52
C THR A 115 -0.72 -1.70 -26.51
N PRO A 116 -1.07 -1.75 -25.20
CA PRO A 116 -0.34 -1.01 -24.19
C PRO A 116 1.08 -1.57 -24.00
N LEU A 117 2.04 -0.66 -23.86
CA LEU A 117 3.41 -0.99 -23.48
C LEU A 117 3.44 -1.48 -22.02
N PRO A 118 4.40 -2.36 -21.65
CA PRO A 118 4.48 -2.87 -20.28
C PRO A 118 4.51 -1.79 -19.20
N GLY A 119 5.24 -0.69 -19.42
CA GLY A 119 5.29 0.45 -18.51
C GLY A 119 3.93 1.12 -18.26
N GLN A 120 3.04 1.13 -19.26
CA GLN A 120 1.69 1.69 -19.12
C GLN A 120 0.81 0.78 -18.25
N ILE A 121 0.96 -0.54 -18.40
CA ILE A 121 0.25 -1.51 -17.55
C ILE A 121 0.77 -1.44 -16.12
N ILE A 122 2.09 -1.32 -15.94
CA ILE A 122 2.74 -1.18 -14.63
C ILE A 122 2.22 0.03 -13.87
N ALA A 123 2.02 1.15 -14.56
CA ALA A 123 1.48 2.37 -13.96
C ALA A 123 0.04 2.21 -13.45
N GLU A 124 -0.73 1.30 -14.04
CA GLU A 124 -2.12 1.00 -13.70
C GLU A 124 -2.30 -0.08 -12.61
N LEU A 125 -1.20 -0.70 -12.16
CA LEU A 125 -1.23 -1.73 -11.11
C LEU A 125 -1.16 -1.09 -9.73
N SER A 126 -2.09 -1.46 -8.86
CA SER A 126 -2.16 -0.93 -7.48
C SER A 126 -1.10 -1.52 -6.56
N PHE A 127 -0.81 -0.83 -5.46
CA PHE A 127 0.02 -1.32 -4.35
C PHE A 127 -0.29 -2.78 -3.96
N GLY A 128 -1.58 -3.14 -3.97
CA GLY A 128 -2.06 -4.48 -3.64
C GLY A 128 -1.48 -5.60 -4.52
N PHE A 129 -1.18 -5.31 -5.79
CA PHE A 129 -0.49 -6.22 -6.69
C PHE A 129 0.98 -6.37 -6.29
N TRP A 130 1.69 -5.25 -6.14
CA TRP A 130 3.13 -5.24 -5.84
C TRP A 130 3.44 -5.90 -4.49
N ARG A 131 2.65 -5.61 -3.46
CA ARG A 131 2.80 -6.25 -2.14
C ARG A 131 2.50 -7.74 -2.14
N HIS A 132 1.74 -8.26 -3.11
CA HIS A 132 1.48 -9.70 -3.19
C HIS A 132 2.70 -10.47 -3.68
N LEU A 133 3.57 -9.83 -4.47
CA LEU A 133 4.76 -10.47 -5.06
C LEU A 133 5.78 -10.93 -4.01
N THR A 134 5.76 -10.36 -2.81
CA THR A 134 6.60 -10.77 -1.67
C THR A 134 5.97 -11.85 -0.80
N SER A 135 4.77 -12.33 -1.12
CA SER A 135 4.07 -13.29 -0.27
C SER A 135 4.82 -14.63 -0.20
N ALA A 136 4.63 -15.36 0.91
CA ALA A 136 5.23 -16.68 1.10
C ALA A 136 4.90 -17.68 -0.03
N ALA A 137 3.75 -17.50 -0.69
CA ALA A 137 3.33 -18.35 -1.79
C ALA A 137 4.26 -18.26 -3.02
N LEU A 138 4.79 -17.06 -3.27
CA LEU A 138 5.64 -16.73 -4.41
C LEU A 138 7.13 -16.80 -4.06
N GLU A 139 7.49 -17.23 -2.85
CA GLU A 139 8.87 -17.26 -2.40
C GLU A 139 9.77 -18.09 -3.33
N LYS A 140 9.36 -19.31 -3.66
CA LYS A 140 10.15 -20.23 -4.50
C LYS A 140 10.14 -19.89 -5.98
N THR A 141 9.11 -19.20 -6.46
CA THR A 141 8.89 -18.96 -7.89
C THR A 141 9.30 -17.55 -8.32
N LEU A 142 9.32 -16.60 -7.38
CA LEU A 142 9.53 -15.19 -7.68
C LEU A 142 10.59 -14.55 -6.77
N TRP A 143 10.54 -14.75 -5.46
CA TRP A 143 11.52 -14.14 -4.54
C TRP A 143 12.93 -14.71 -4.72
N VAL A 144 13.09 -16.01 -4.49
CA VAL A 144 14.39 -16.68 -4.53
C VAL A 144 15.06 -16.56 -5.90
N PRO A 145 14.36 -16.71 -7.04
CA PRO A 145 15.03 -16.63 -8.33
C PRO A 145 15.26 -15.19 -8.83
N TYR A 146 14.48 -14.21 -8.36
CA TYR A 146 14.51 -12.85 -8.93
C TYR A 146 14.42 -11.74 -7.86
N LEU A 147 13.29 -11.60 -7.15
CA LEU A 147 13.01 -10.39 -6.37
C LEU A 147 13.91 -10.16 -5.16
N HIS A 148 14.65 -11.17 -4.68
CA HIS A 148 15.63 -10.95 -3.62
C HIS A 148 16.73 -9.95 -4.01
N GLU A 149 17.02 -9.79 -5.31
CA GLU A 149 17.99 -8.81 -5.84
C GLU A 149 17.49 -7.37 -5.77
N ALA A 150 16.19 -7.16 -5.52
CA ALA A 150 15.61 -5.84 -5.29
C ALA A 150 15.96 -5.26 -3.91
N PHE A 151 16.63 -6.04 -3.05
CA PHE A 151 16.90 -5.71 -1.65
C PHE A 151 18.37 -5.95 -1.29
N PRO A 152 18.88 -5.32 -0.22
CA PRO A 152 20.22 -5.62 0.29
C PRO A 152 20.41 -7.11 0.59
N SER A 153 21.66 -7.60 0.46
CA SER A 153 21.99 -9.00 0.71
C SER A 153 21.53 -9.46 2.10
N LYS A 154 21.02 -10.70 2.17
CA LYS A 154 20.48 -11.34 3.39
C LYS A 154 19.22 -10.69 3.96
N THR A 155 18.50 -9.88 3.18
CA THR A 155 17.18 -9.36 3.58
C THR A 155 16.17 -10.49 3.80
N ASP A 156 15.49 -10.47 4.94
CA ASP A 156 14.42 -11.43 5.25
C ASP A 156 13.12 -11.06 4.55
N ARG A 157 12.69 -11.88 3.58
CA ARG A 157 11.41 -11.73 2.88
C ARG A 157 10.23 -11.54 3.83
N LYS A 158 10.18 -12.28 4.95
CA LYS A 158 9.05 -12.20 5.90
C LYS A 158 8.96 -10.83 6.56
N LYS A 159 10.09 -10.12 6.75
CA LYS A 159 10.08 -8.74 7.25
C LYS A 159 9.57 -7.78 6.20
N VAL A 160 10.04 -7.90 4.96
CA VAL A 160 9.56 -7.08 3.82
C VAL A 160 8.07 -7.28 3.58
N ASP A 161 7.60 -8.53 3.53
CA ASP A 161 6.19 -8.88 3.31
C ASP A 161 5.29 -8.33 4.41
N ARG A 162 5.72 -8.40 5.68
CA ARG A 162 4.99 -7.79 6.80
C ARG A 162 4.96 -6.27 6.73
N ALA A 163 6.09 -5.63 6.40
CA ALA A 163 6.17 -4.18 6.23
C ALA A 163 5.23 -3.70 5.12
N LEU A 164 5.29 -4.32 3.94
CA LEU A 164 4.41 -3.99 2.82
C LEU A 164 2.93 -4.29 3.14
N ALA A 165 2.63 -5.35 3.89
CA ALA A 165 1.27 -5.65 4.32
C ALA A 165 0.70 -4.59 5.27
N LEU A 166 1.51 -4.12 6.23
CA LEU A 166 1.15 -3.05 7.16
C LEU A 166 0.90 -1.74 6.41
N VAL A 167 1.83 -1.34 5.54
CA VAL A 167 1.71 -0.14 4.71
C VAL A 167 0.45 -0.19 3.84
N ASN A 168 0.20 -1.32 3.16
CA ASN A 168 -1.01 -1.50 2.35
C ASN A 168 -2.29 -1.40 3.19
N GLY A 169 -2.27 -1.91 4.43
CA GLY A 169 -3.40 -1.82 5.36
C GLY A 169 -3.73 -0.38 5.75
N VAL A 170 -2.70 0.38 6.16
CA VAL A 170 -2.84 1.81 6.51
C VAL A 170 -3.27 2.63 5.29
N ARG A 171 -2.64 2.41 4.13
CA ARG A 171 -2.99 3.06 2.86
C ARG A 171 -4.46 2.84 2.52
N ASN A 172 -4.96 1.61 2.64
CA ASN A 172 -6.36 1.32 2.32
C ASN A 172 -7.32 2.04 3.26
N ARG A 173 -7.03 2.07 4.56
CA ARG A 173 -7.84 2.83 5.52
C ARG A 173 -7.84 4.32 5.22
N ALA A 174 -6.68 4.90 4.94
CA ALA A 174 -6.55 6.30 4.55
C ALA A 174 -7.36 6.61 3.28
N ALA A 175 -7.24 5.77 2.24
CA ALA A 175 -7.99 5.90 0.99
C ALA A 175 -9.51 5.71 1.15
N HIS A 176 -9.95 4.98 2.18
CA HIS A 176 -11.37 4.81 2.52
C HIS A 176 -11.89 5.85 3.53
N HIS A 177 -11.06 6.83 3.91
CA HIS A 177 -11.37 7.84 4.92
C HIS A 177 -11.81 7.24 6.27
N GLU A 178 -11.18 6.12 6.65
CA GLU A 178 -11.42 5.49 7.95
C GLU A 178 -10.72 6.27 9.09
N PRO A 179 -11.27 6.20 10.32
CA PRO A 179 -10.61 6.70 11.52
C PRO A 179 -9.25 6.04 11.75
N LEU A 180 -8.17 6.81 11.82
CA LEU A 180 -6.79 6.39 12.10
C LEU A 180 -6.38 6.59 13.58
N PHE A 181 -7.15 7.36 14.37
CA PHE A 181 -6.79 7.76 15.74
C PHE A 181 -7.10 6.72 16.84
N THR A 182 -7.75 5.59 16.53
CA THR A 182 -7.98 4.57 17.56
C THR A 182 -6.64 3.98 18.01
N GLY A 183 -6.47 3.60 19.28
CA GLY A 183 -5.15 3.25 19.84
C GLY A 183 -4.33 2.29 18.98
N ARG A 184 -4.93 1.18 18.55
CA ARG A 184 -4.29 0.23 17.62
C ARG A 184 -4.01 0.81 16.25
N ARG A 185 -4.95 1.57 15.67
CA ARG A 185 -4.78 2.12 14.31
C ARG A 185 -3.72 3.21 14.27
N LEU A 186 -3.62 4.01 15.32
CA LEU A 186 -2.61 5.05 15.44
C LEU A 186 -1.22 4.42 15.55
N GLN A 187 -1.09 3.35 16.33
CA GLN A 187 0.12 2.55 16.37
C GLN A 187 0.47 1.98 14.99
N GLU A 188 -0.50 1.40 14.27
CA GLU A 188 -0.29 0.89 12.91
C GLU A 188 0.17 1.99 11.93
N VAL A 189 -0.28 3.24 12.10
CA VAL A 189 0.21 4.39 11.30
C VAL A 189 1.68 4.71 11.61
N THR A 190 2.05 4.78 12.90
CA THR A 190 3.45 5.00 13.30
C THR A 190 4.37 3.90 12.78
N GLU A 191 3.95 2.64 12.94
CA GLU A 191 4.70 1.48 12.43
C GLU A 191 4.80 1.50 10.89
N ALA A 192 3.74 1.93 10.18
CA ALA A 192 3.75 2.05 8.73
C ALA A 192 4.70 3.17 8.26
N HIS A 193 4.73 4.31 8.94
CA HIS A 193 5.67 5.40 8.66
C HIS A 193 7.13 4.93 8.80
N GLN A 194 7.44 4.21 9.88
CA GLN A 194 8.77 3.59 10.07
C GLN A 194 9.09 2.56 8.99
N ALA A 195 8.12 1.71 8.62
CA ALA A 195 8.26 0.73 7.57
C ALA A 195 8.51 1.37 6.19
N ILE A 196 7.85 2.49 5.89
CA ILE A 196 8.08 3.29 4.69
C ILE A 196 9.52 3.80 4.67
N GLY A 197 10.00 4.42 5.74
CA GLY A 197 11.39 4.88 5.82
C GLY A 197 12.40 3.75 5.61
N MET A 198 12.20 2.61 6.28
CA MET A 198 13.05 1.43 6.12
C MET A 198 13.06 0.92 4.67
N LEU A 199 11.89 0.77 4.04
CA LEU A 199 11.78 0.32 2.65
C LEU A 199 12.42 1.31 1.67
N ALA A 200 12.27 2.62 1.91
CA ALA A 200 12.91 3.66 1.12
C ALA A 200 14.43 3.47 1.09
N PHE A 201 15.06 3.34 2.26
CA PHE A 201 16.51 3.10 2.35
C PHE A 201 16.95 1.78 1.74
N MET A 202 16.11 0.73 1.78
CA MET A 202 16.41 -0.53 1.11
C MET A 202 16.39 -0.42 -0.41
N PHE A 203 15.48 0.38 -0.97
CA PHE A 203 15.39 0.58 -2.42
C PHE A 203 16.44 1.58 -2.93
N LEU A 204 16.49 2.76 -2.33
CA LEU A 204 17.31 3.90 -2.74
C LEU A 204 17.63 4.77 -1.51
N PRO A 205 18.89 4.83 -1.02
CA PRO A 205 19.27 5.65 0.13
C PRO A 205 18.84 7.12 0.03
N GLU A 206 18.91 7.70 -1.17
CA GLU A 206 18.51 9.07 -1.47
C GLU A 206 17.00 9.29 -1.29
N LEU A 207 16.18 8.29 -1.63
CA LEU A 207 14.74 8.34 -1.36
C LEU A 207 14.44 8.28 0.14
N GLY A 208 15.20 7.46 0.87
CA GLY A 208 15.11 7.41 2.33
C GLY A 208 15.44 8.75 2.97
N GLU A 209 16.42 9.48 2.42
CA GLU A 209 16.73 10.84 2.88
C GLU A 209 15.60 11.82 2.51
N HIS A 210 15.17 11.80 1.25
CA HIS A 210 14.10 12.67 0.78
C HIS A 210 12.86 12.57 1.67
N LEU A 211 12.37 11.36 1.94
CA LEU A 211 11.20 11.14 2.78
C LEU A 211 11.42 11.55 4.25
N ARG A 212 12.64 11.45 4.77
CA ARG A 212 12.96 11.94 6.13
C ARG A 212 12.80 13.45 6.24
N GLN A 213 13.09 14.18 5.16
CA GLN A 213 13.02 15.64 5.11
C GLN A 213 11.63 16.15 4.75
N THR A 214 10.87 15.41 3.93
CA THR A 214 9.59 15.88 3.38
C THR A 214 8.35 15.29 4.04
N SER A 215 8.47 14.19 4.79
CA SER A 215 7.31 13.59 5.46
C SER A 215 6.78 14.50 6.56
N SER A 216 5.47 14.75 6.53
CA SER A 216 4.76 15.48 7.59
C SER A 216 4.01 14.54 8.55
N VAL A 217 4.25 13.22 8.49
CA VAL A 217 3.50 12.26 9.32
C VAL A 217 3.75 12.50 10.81
N ASN A 218 5.02 12.67 11.23
CA ASN A 218 5.35 12.90 12.64
C ASN A 218 4.77 14.23 13.15
N LEU A 219 4.76 15.28 12.32
CA LEU A 219 4.10 16.54 12.65
C LEU A 219 2.64 16.30 13.08
N TYR A 220 1.88 15.51 12.32
CA TYR A 220 0.50 15.22 12.67
C TYR A 220 0.37 14.26 13.85
N LEU A 221 1.24 13.24 13.97
CA LEU A 221 1.23 12.33 15.13
C LEU A 221 1.48 13.08 16.45
N GLU A 222 2.33 14.10 16.45
CA GLU A 222 2.67 14.93 17.61
C GLU A 222 1.61 15.99 17.93
N ASN A 223 0.87 16.48 16.92
CA ASN A 223 -0.13 17.55 17.05
C ASN A 223 -1.57 17.02 17.02
N ARG A 224 -1.82 15.88 17.68
CA ARG A 224 -3.18 15.36 17.84
C ARG A 224 -4.00 16.30 18.74
N PRO A 225 -5.23 16.68 18.36
CA PRO A 225 -6.14 17.41 19.24
C PRO A 225 -6.40 16.62 20.54
N SER A 226 -6.06 17.19 21.68
CA SER A 226 -6.17 16.55 23.00
C SER A 226 -7.09 17.29 23.97
N GLU A 227 -7.52 18.51 23.64
CA GLU A 227 -8.43 19.37 24.40
C GLU A 227 -9.27 20.18 23.41
#